data_AF-A0A6C0FIL6-F1
#
_entry.id   AF-A0A6C0FIL6-F1
#
_cell.length_a   1.000
_cell.length_b   1.000
_cell.length_c   1.000
_cell.angle_alpha   90.00
_cell.angle_beta   90.00
_cell.angle_gamma   90.00
#
_symmetry.space_group_name_H-M   'P 1'
#
loop_
_entity.id
_entity.type
_entity.pdbx_description
1 polymer ?
#
loop_
_entity_poly.entity_id
_entity_poly.type
_entity_poly.pdbx_seq_one_letter_code
_entity_poly.pdbx_strand_id
1 'polypeptide(L)'
;MITFVSALWFLFGATMYVGTMWVLKWFLFPTWRGLSRDNVGTHFGIPTKRATAFFTGVVPLMFVAAIILVVTERGTGWVWFGVACLVGIFVLTFVGQGLIIPINKRIRGGQFADDAELRHLLHRWMTLNDVRFYGSTFTWVAITWYVVARGDLLGALT
;
A
#
# COMPACT_ATOMS: atom_id res chain seq x y z
N MET A 1 0.63 -22.13 14.98
CA MET A 1 1.89 -21.59 14.42
C MET A 1 1.67 -20.90 13.07
N ILE A 2 1.09 -21.58 12.06
CA ILE A 2 0.91 -21.00 10.71
C ILE A 2 0.09 -19.69 10.69
N THR A 3 -1.03 -19.61 11.42
CA THR A 3 -1.87 -18.41 11.51
C THR A 3 -1.10 -17.20 12.05
N PHE A 4 -0.28 -17.40 13.08
CA PHE A 4 0.52 -16.32 13.67
C PHE A 4 1.61 -15.83 12.72
N VAL A 5 2.31 -16.76 12.05
CA VAL A 5 3.31 -16.42 11.03
C VAL A 5 2.67 -15.65 9.87
N SER A 6 1.49 -16.08 9.40
CA SER A 6 0.73 -15.35 8.38
C SER A 6 0.33 -13.95 8.85
N ALA A 7 -0.12 -13.80 10.09
CA ALA A 7 -0.46 -12.51 10.67
C ALA A 7 0.75 -11.56 10.73
N LEU A 8 1.91 -12.05 11.19
CA LEU A 8 3.14 -11.28 11.25
C LEU A 8 3.64 -10.89 9.85
N TRP A 9 3.57 -11.80 8.88
CA TRP A 9 3.95 -11.50 7.50
C TRP A 9 3.04 -10.44 6.89
N PHE A 10 1.72 -10.55 7.11
CA PHE A 10 0.78 -9.55 6.65
C PHE A 10 1.01 -8.20 7.34
N LEU A 11 1.26 -8.19 8.65
CA LEU A 11 1.57 -6.99 9.44
C LEU A 11 2.84 -6.30 8.92
N PHE A 12 3.90 -7.07 8.62
CA PHE A 12 5.12 -6.54 8.01
C PHE A 12 4.82 -5.83 6.69
N GLY A 13 4.11 -6.51 5.77
CA GLY A 13 3.75 -5.93 4.47
C GLY A 13 2.87 -4.68 4.61
N ALA A 14 1.88 -4.73 5.50
CA ALA A 14 1.00 -3.60 5.78
C ALA A 14 1.75 -2.41 6.39
N THR A 15 2.72 -2.66 7.27
CA THR A 15 3.57 -1.63 7.89
C THR A 15 4.45 -0.94 6.85
N MET A 16 5.06 -1.71 5.94
CA MET A 16 5.82 -1.14 4.82
C MET A 16 4.93 -0.30 3.89
N TYR A 17 3.71 -0.77 3.64
CA TYR A 17 2.74 -0.07 2.80
C TYR A 17 2.30 1.26 3.43
N VAL A 18 1.82 1.24 4.68
CA VAL A 18 1.34 2.43 5.37
C VAL A 18 2.49 3.44 5.55
N GLY A 19 3.69 2.98 5.93
CA GLY A 19 4.87 3.84 6.04
C GLY A 19 5.19 4.54 4.72
N THR A 20 5.18 3.80 3.61
CA THR A 20 5.39 4.38 2.27
C THR A 20 4.33 5.42 1.93
N MET A 21 3.05 5.13 2.18
CA MET A 21 1.95 6.06 1.88
C MET A 21 2.00 7.31 2.76
N TRP A 22 2.38 7.18 4.02
CA TRP A 22 2.55 8.32 4.93
C TRP A 22 3.71 9.21 4.52
N VAL A 23 4.86 8.63 4.17
CA VAL A 23 5.99 9.38 3.62
C VAL A 23 5.56 10.13 2.36
N LEU A 24 4.82 9.44 1.50
CA LEU A 24 4.34 9.99 0.25
C LEU A 24 3.39 11.19 0.47
N LYS A 25 2.38 11.03 1.33
CA LYS A 25 1.36 12.06 1.62
C LYS A 25 1.95 13.32 2.24
N TRP A 26 2.81 13.15 3.25
CA TRP A 26 3.25 14.26 4.09
C TRP A 26 4.53 14.93 3.60
N PHE A 27 5.44 14.19 2.99
CA PHE A 27 6.76 14.71 2.61
C PHE A 27 6.91 14.88 1.10
N LEU A 28 6.40 13.93 0.30
CA LEU A 28 6.62 13.94 -1.15
C LEU A 28 5.58 14.75 -1.92
N PHE A 29 4.28 14.62 -1.61
CA PHE A 29 3.25 15.40 -2.31
C PHE A 29 3.49 16.92 -2.32
N PRO A 30 3.91 17.57 -1.21
CA PRO A 30 4.18 19.01 -1.23
C PRO A 30 5.31 19.37 -2.19
N THR A 31 6.39 18.57 -2.22
CA THR A 31 7.54 18.83 -3.10
C THR A 31 7.21 18.56 -4.57
N TRP A 32 6.30 17.63 -4.83
CA TRP A 32 5.96 17.24 -6.20
C TRP A 32 5.13 18.27 -6.98
N ARG A 33 4.60 19.28 -6.30
CA ARG A 33 3.97 20.45 -6.94
C ARG A 33 4.97 21.29 -7.75
N GLY A 34 6.26 21.20 -7.42
CA GLY A 34 7.34 21.88 -8.12
C GLY A 34 8.03 21.05 -9.21
N LEU A 35 7.51 19.86 -9.56
CA LEU A 35 8.10 19.04 -10.60
C LEU A 35 7.89 19.67 -11.98
N SER A 36 8.94 19.59 -12.79
CA SER A 36 8.99 19.97 -14.19
C SER A 36 9.51 18.79 -15.01
N ARG A 37 9.52 18.94 -16.33
CA ARG A 37 10.06 17.93 -17.26
C ARG A 37 11.51 17.52 -16.93
N ASP A 38 12.31 18.50 -16.50
CA ASP A 38 13.75 18.31 -16.30
C ASP A 38 14.05 17.44 -15.07
N ASN A 39 13.15 17.44 -14.08
CA ASN A 39 13.41 16.83 -12.78
C ASN A 39 12.44 15.69 -12.42
N VAL A 40 11.30 15.55 -13.12
CA VAL A 40 10.28 14.52 -12.86
C VAL A 40 10.82 13.10 -13.00
N GLY A 41 11.75 12.87 -13.95
CA GLY A 41 12.39 11.56 -14.10
C GLY A 41 13.12 11.11 -12.84
N THR A 42 13.88 12.03 -12.23
CA THR A 42 14.70 11.78 -11.04
C THR A 42 13.86 11.67 -9.78
N HIS A 43 12.96 12.63 -9.54
CA HIS A 43 12.26 12.75 -8.26
C HIS A 43 10.93 11.96 -8.20
N PHE A 44 10.35 11.61 -9.35
CA PHE A 44 9.14 10.80 -9.42
C PHE A 44 9.39 9.45 -10.10
N GLY A 45 10.06 9.43 -11.25
CA GLY A 45 10.23 8.23 -12.07
C GLY A 45 11.04 7.12 -11.39
N ILE A 46 12.21 7.45 -10.85
CA ILE A 46 13.08 6.48 -10.17
C ILE A 46 12.41 5.92 -8.91
N PRO A 47 11.90 6.72 -7.96
CA PRO A 47 11.29 6.21 -6.74
C PRO A 47 10.05 5.36 -7.01
N THR A 48 9.17 5.80 -7.91
CA THR A 48 7.93 5.06 -8.22
C THR A 48 8.23 3.70 -8.86
N LYS A 49 9.23 3.62 -9.74
CA LYS A 49 9.67 2.33 -10.34
C LYS A 49 10.21 1.38 -9.28
N ARG A 50 11.04 1.87 -8.35
CA ARG A 50 11.60 1.06 -7.26
C ARG A 50 10.52 0.59 -6.29
N ALA A 51 9.60 1.47 -5.91
CA ALA A 51 8.46 1.12 -5.07
C ALA A 51 7.58 0.06 -5.73
N THR A 52 7.26 0.18 -7.03
CA THR A 52 6.52 -0.86 -7.76
C THR A 52 7.24 -2.19 -7.72
N ALA A 53 8.54 -2.23 -8.01
CA ALA A 53 9.32 -3.48 -7.99
C ALA A 53 9.31 -4.16 -6.62
N PHE A 54 9.47 -3.38 -5.54
CA PHE A 54 9.41 -3.88 -4.18
C PHE A 54 8.03 -4.51 -3.86
N PHE A 55 6.94 -3.77 -4.11
CA PHE A 55 5.60 -4.26 -3.80
C PHE A 55 5.14 -5.41 -4.71
N THR A 56 5.68 -5.54 -5.93
CA THR A 56 5.43 -6.72 -6.78
C THR A 56 5.90 -8.02 -6.10
N GLY A 57 6.95 -7.99 -5.28
CA GLY A 57 7.39 -9.15 -4.50
C GLY A 57 6.59 -9.36 -3.22
N VAL A 58 6.26 -8.28 -2.50
CA VAL A 58 5.62 -8.36 -1.17
C VAL A 58 4.13 -8.67 -1.26
N VAL A 59 3.40 -8.04 -2.20
CA VAL A 59 1.93 -8.10 -2.26
C VAL A 59 1.38 -9.51 -2.49
N PRO A 60 1.94 -10.37 -3.38
CA PRO A 60 1.45 -11.74 -3.55
C PRO A 60 1.50 -12.55 -2.24
N LEU A 61 2.56 -12.37 -1.45
CA LEU A 61 2.71 -13.05 -0.17
C LEU A 61 1.72 -12.50 0.88
N MET A 62 1.37 -11.21 0.81
CA MET A 62 0.28 -10.66 1.62
C MET A 62 -1.09 -11.27 1.25
N PHE A 63 -1.38 -11.49 -0.03
CA PHE A 63 -2.60 -12.20 -0.44
C PHE A 63 -2.66 -13.61 0.15
N VAL A 64 -1.57 -14.37 0.05
CA VAL A 64 -1.49 -15.73 0.62
C VAL A 64 -1.72 -15.68 2.13
N ALA A 65 -1.05 -14.76 2.84
CA ALA A 65 -1.23 -14.61 4.28
C ALA A 65 -2.69 -14.25 4.66
N ALA A 66 -3.33 -13.34 3.94
CA ALA A 66 -4.73 -12.98 4.20
C ALA A 66 -5.69 -14.14 3.93
N ILE A 67 -5.47 -14.92 2.87
CA ILE A 67 -6.27 -16.13 2.58
C ILE A 67 -6.12 -17.15 3.71
N ILE A 68 -4.90 -17.38 4.19
CA ILE A 68 -4.66 -18.29 5.33
C ILE A 68 -5.40 -17.78 6.58
N LEU A 69 -5.38 -16.48 6.89
CA LEU A 69 -6.14 -15.92 8.01
C LEU A 69 -7.65 -16.19 7.87
N VAL A 70 -8.23 -15.96 6.68
CA VAL A 70 -9.66 -16.21 6.42
C VAL A 70 -10.01 -17.70 6.60
N VAL A 71 -9.19 -18.60 6.06
CA VAL A 71 -9.46 -20.04 6.13
C VAL A 71 -9.28 -20.57 7.55
N THR A 72 -8.23 -20.15 8.26
CA THR A 72 -7.91 -20.68 9.60
C THR A 72 -8.80 -20.10 10.70
N GLU A 73 -9.28 -18.88 10.56
CA GLU A 73 -10.21 -18.25 11.51
C GLU A 73 -11.69 -18.48 11.12
N ARG A 74 -11.96 -19.33 10.13
CA ARG A 74 -13.33 -19.60 9.66
C ARG A 74 -14.20 -20.12 10.82
N GLY A 75 -15.35 -19.49 11.02
CA GLY A 75 -16.28 -19.84 12.09
C GLY A 75 -16.02 -19.11 13.42
N THR A 76 -14.94 -18.33 13.52
CA THR A 76 -14.69 -17.41 14.65
C THR A 76 -15.03 -15.98 14.26
N GLY A 77 -15.22 -15.10 15.26
CA GLY A 77 -15.36 -13.66 15.01
C GLY A 77 -14.10 -13.03 14.39
N TRP A 78 -12.94 -13.67 14.54
CA TRP A 78 -11.66 -13.17 14.04
C TRP A 78 -11.53 -13.26 12.51
N VAL A 79 -12.38 -14.06 11.85
CA VAL A 79 -12.42 -14.16 10.38
C VAL A 79 -12.54 -12.80 9.70
N TRP A 80 -13.25 -11.86 10.33
CA TRP A 80 -13.48 -10.53 9.78
C TRP A 80 -12.19 -9.70 9.66
N PHE A 81 -11.18 -9.95 10.51
CA PHE A 81 -9.87 -9.33 10.34
C PHE A 81 -9.14 -9.89 9.12
N GLY A 82 -9.20 -11.20 8.89
CA GLY A 82 -8.68 -11.83 7.68
C GLY A 82 -9.37 -11.29 6.41
N VAL A 83 -10.70 -11.15 6.47
CA VAL A 83 -11.49 -10.57 5.37
C VAL A 83 -11.13 -9.10 5.14
N ALA A 84 -11.03 -8.29 6.19
CA ALA A 84 -10.61 -6.89 6.09
C ALA A 84 -9.20 -6.77 5.48
N CYS A 85 -8.27 -7.64 5.87
CA CYS A 85 -6.94 -7.72 5.29
C CYS A 85 -6.98 -8.06 3.79
N LEU A 86 -7.76 -9.08 3.41
CA LEU A 86 -7.89 -9.52 2.02
C LEU A 86 -8.54 -8.44 1.12
N VAL A 87 -9.62 -7.84 1.59
CA VAL A 87 -10.30 -6.73 0.89
C VAL A 87 -9.37 -5.51 0.81
N GLY A 88 -8.69 -5.18 1.90
CA GLY A 88 -7.74 -4.08 1.96
C GLY A 88 -6.62 -4.22 0.94
N ILE A 89 -5.91 -5.36 0.94
CA ILE A 89 -4.82 -5.58 -0.04
C ILE A 89 -5.35 -5.66 -1.48
N PHE A 90 -6.56 -6.19 -1.70
CA PHE A 90 -7.20 -6.17 -3.01
C PHE A 90 -7.45 -4.75 -3.51
N VAL A 91 -8.08 -3.88 -2.72
CA VAL A 91 -8.36 -2.49 -3.09
C VAL A 91 -7.05 -1.74 -3.37
N LEU A 92 -6.05 -1.89 -2.49
CA LEU A 92 -4.73 -1.28 -2.67
C LEU A 92 -4.05 -1.73 -3.97
N THR A 93 -4.18 -3.01 -4.31
CA THR A 93 -3.60 -3.60 -5.53
C THR A 93 -4.34 -3.13 -6.77
N PHE A 94 -5.67 -3.10 -6.72
CA PHE A 94 -6.51 -2.62 -7.82
C PHE A 94 -6.23 -1.16 -8.16
N VAL A 95 -6.22 -0.27 -7.15
CA VAL A 95 -5.92 1.15 -7.36
C VAL A 95 -4.47 1.33 -7.84
N GLY A 96 -3.52 0.59 -7.27
CA GLY A 96 -2.12 0.62 -7.68
C GLY A 96 -1.90 0.18 -9.13
N GLN A 97 -2.26 -1.06 -9.44
CA GLN A 97 -2.01 -1.69 -10.73
C GLN A 97 -2.94 -1.16 -11.83
N GLY A 98 -4.23 -1.01 -11.52
CA GLY A 98 -5.25 -0.63 -12.49
C GLY A 98 -5.28 0.86 -12.81
N LEU A 99 -5.06 1.74 -11.82
CA LEU A 99 -5.26 3.19 -11.99
C LEU A 99 -3.96 3.99 -11.94
N ILE A 100 -3.04 3.65 -11.03
CA ILE A 100 -1.81 4.41 -10.82
C ILE A 100 -0.70 4.04 -11.81
N ILE A 101 -0.46 2.75 -12.07
CA ILE A 101 0.62 2.33 -12.98
C ILE A 101 0.47 2.90 -14.41
N PRO A 102 -0.73 3.00 -15.00
CA PRO A 102 -0.90 3.69 -16.28
C PRO A 102 -0.40 5.14 -16.24
N ILE A 103 -0.73 5.89 -15.18
CA ILE A 103 -0.26 7.27 -14.99
C ILE A 103 1.27 7.29 -14.82
N ASN A 104 1.85 6.36 -14.05
CA ASN A 104 3.30 6.24 -13.90
C ASN A 104 3.98 5.99 -15.25
N LYS A 105 3.44 5.12 -16.10
CA LYS A 105 3.99 4.85 -17.43
C LYS A 105 3.95 6.12 -18.30
N ARG A 106 2.85 6.85 -18.27
CA ARG A 106 2.68 8.10 -19.03
C ARG A 106 3.68 9.18 -18.59
N ILE A 107 3.79 9.44 -17.28
CA ILE A 107 4.74 10.42 -16.72
C ILE A 107 6.20 10.00 -17.01
N ARG A 108 6.55 8.73 -16.79
CA ARG A 108 7.93 8.26 -17.04
C ARG A 108 8.31 8.25 -18.53
N GLY A 109 7.33 8.05 -19.40
CA GLY A 109 7.52 8.07 -20.85
C GLY A 109 7.56 9.48 -21.45
N GLY A 110 7.43 10.54 -20.64
CA GLY A 110 7.35 11.91 -21.16
C GLY A 110 6.09 12.19 -21.98
N GLN A 111 5.02 11.40 -21.79
CA GLN A 111 3.80 11.45 -22.61
C GLN A 111 2.83 12.53 -22.10
N PHE A 112 3.28 13.79 -22.13
CA PHE A 112 2.53 14.99 -21.75
C PHE A 112 3.07 16.22 -22.50
N ALA A 113 2.19 17.09 -22.97
CA ALA A 113 2.44 18.19 -23.90
C ALA A 113 3.10 19.42 -23.27
N ASP A 114 2.88 19.66 -21.97
CA ASP A 114 3.52 20.74 -21.20
C ASP A 114 3.55 20.44 -19.69
N ASP A 115 4.06 21.39 -18.90
CA ASP A 115 4.08 21.30 -17.44
C ASP A 115 2.68 21.38 -16.81
N ALA A 116 1.69 21.97 -17.49
CA ALA A 116 0.32 22.01 -16.99
C ALA A 116 -0.32 20.62 -17.06
N GLU A 117 -0.11 19.88 -18.15
CA GLU A 117 -0.55 18.49 -18.28
C GLU A 117 0.18 17.58 -17.28
N LEU A 118 1.48 17.79 -17.06
CA LEU A 118 2.23 17.08 -16.02
C LEU A 118 1.60 17.29 -14.63
N ARG A 119 1.29 18.54 -14.27
CA ARG A 119 0.64 18.86 -12.99
C ARG A 119 -0.73 18.19 -12.88
N HIS A 120 -1.53 18.18 -13.95
CA HIS A 120 -2.81 17.49 -13.95
C HIS A 120 -2.66 15.98 -13.71
N LEU A 121 -1.67 15.34 -14.37
CA LEU A 121 -1.36 13.92 -14.15
C LEU A 121 -0.89 13.65 -12.71
N LEU A 122 -0.01 14.49 -12.16
CA LEU A 122 0.45 14.39 -10.78
C LEU A 122 -0.68 14.59 -9.78
N HIS A 123 -1.58 15.54 -10.00
CA HIS A 123 -2.76 15.75 -9.15
C HIS A 123 -3.65 14.51 -9.14
N ARG A 124 -4.01 13.98 -10.31
CA ARG A 124 -4.79 12.73 -10.40
C ARG A 124 -4.08 11.57 -9.70
N TRP A 125 -2.76 11.47 -9.87
CA TRP A 125 -1.94 10.46 -9.23
C TRP A 125 -1.96 10.59 -7.69
N MET A 126 -1.83 11.81 -7.17
CA MET A 126 -1.89 12.10 -5.73
C MET A 126 -3.26 11.75 -5.15
N THR A 127 -4.35 12.12 -5.82
CA THR A 127 -5.72 11.76 -5.40
C THR A 127 -5.94 10.25 -5.34
N LEU A 128 -5.41 9.49 -6.31
CA LEU A 128 -5.49 8.02 -6.26
C LEU A 128 -4.64 7.44 -5.13
N ASN A 129 -3.50 8.06 -4.81
CA ASN A 129 -2.69 7.65 -3.68
C ASN A 129 -3.32 8.04 -2.33
N ASP A 130 -4.20 9.04 -2.27
CA ASP A 130 -4.99 9.31 -1.07
C ASP A 130 -5.91 8.14 -0.73
N VAL A 131 -6.54 7.52 -1.75
CA VAL A 131 -7.32 6.29 -1.54
C VAL A 131 -6.43 5.18 -0.97
N ARG A 132 -5.20 5.04 -1.48
CA ARG A 132 -4.23 4.06 -0.96
C ARG A 132 -3.74 4.41 0.44
N PHE A 133 -3.60 5.69 0.78
CA PHE A 133 -3.22 6.15 2.11
C PHE A 133 -4.27 5.73 3.14
N TYR A 134 -5.54 6.06 2.91
CA TYR A 134 -6.61 5.68 3.84
C TYR A 134 -6.81 4.16 3.87
N GLY A 135 -6.81 3.50 2.70
CA GLY A 135 -6.96 2.04 2.62
C GLY A 135 -5.84 1.28 3.34
N SER A 136 -4.58 1.71 3.16
CA SER A 136 -3.44 1.08 3.83
C SER A 136 -3.42 1.35 5.32
N THR A 137 -3.80 2.55 5.75
CA THR A 137 -3.93 2.88 7.18
C THR A 137 -5.01 2.03 7.85
N PHE A 138 -6.20 1.92 7.24
CA PHE A 138 -7.27 1.05 7.75
C PHE A 138 -6.85 -0.42 7.81
N THR A 139 -6.25 -0.92 6.73
CA THR A 139 -5.77 -2.31 6.65
C THR A 139 -4.71 -2.59 7.72
N TRP A 140 -3.79 -1.64 7.94
CA TRP A 140 -2.76 -1.73 8.96
C TRP A 140 -3.34 -1.73 10.38
N VAL A 141 -4.32 -0.87 10.66
CA VAL A 141 -5.04 -0.88 11.96
C VAL A 141 -5.73 -2.22 12.17
N ALA A 142 -6.40 -2.78 11.16
CA ALA A 142 -7.09 -4.05 11.27
C ALA A 142 -6.13 -5.20 11.63
N ILE A 143 -5.01 -5.35 10.92
CA ILE A 143 -4.05 -6.43 11.24
C ILE A 143 -3.32 -6.19 12.56
N THR A 144 -3.00 -4.94 12.90
CA THR A 144 -2.38 -4.60 14.19
C THR A 144 -3.32 -4.99 15.33
N TRP A 145 -4.60 -4.63 15.21
CA TRP A 145 -5.60 -4.99 16.21
C TRP A 145 -5.82 -6.49 16.30
N TYR A 146 -5.85 -7.21 15.17
CA TYR A 146 -5.88 -8.68 15.18
C TYR A 146 -4.72 -9.25 15.98
N VAL A 147 -3.48 -8.79 15.73
CA VAL A 147 -2.30 -9.29 16.43
C VAL A 147 -2.35 -8.97 17.93
N VAL A 148 -2.80 -7.77 18.32
CA VAL A 148 -2.94 -7.35 19.73
C VAL A 148 -4.04 -8.09 20.48
N ALA A 149 -5.21 -8.24 19.87
CA ALA A 149 -6.38 -8.79 20.55
C ALA A 149 -6.41 -10.32 20.51
N ARG A 150 -5.83 -10.94 19.49
CA ARG A 150 -5.78 -12.41 19.32
C ARG A 150 -4.45 -12.99 19.81
N GLY A 151 -3.36 -12.24 19.69
CA GLY A 151 -2.08 -12.63 20.27
C GLY A 151 -2.09 -12.40 21.78
N ASP A 152 -1.59 -13.36 22.55
CA ASP A 152 -1.25 -13.14 23.96
C ASP A 152 0.03 -12.31 24.07
N LEU A 153 0.00 -11.09 23.53
CA LEU A 153 1.14 -10.17 23.57
C LEU A 153 1.41 -9.67 24.98
N LEU A 154 0.39 -9.66 25.86
CA LEU A 154 0.56 -9.34 27.27
C LEU A 154 1.26 -10.47 28.02
N GLY A 155 0.88 -11.73 27.81
CA GLY A 155 1.57 -12.90 28.37
C GLY A 155 2.97 -13.15 27.78
N ALA A 156 3.31 -12.53 26.65
CA ALA A 156 4.68 -12.54 26.12
C ALA A 156 5.59 -11.44 26.71
N LEU A 157 5.01 -10.45 27.41
CA LEU A 157 5.74 -9.34 28.05
C LEU A 157 5.89 -9.53 29.58
N THR A 158 5.11 -10.43 30.17
CA THR A 158 5.18 -10.85 31.59
C THR A 158 5.86 -12.18 31.74
#